data_AF-A0A9D9Q0W1-F1
#
_entry.id   AF-A0A9D9Q0W1-F1
#
_cell.length_a   1.000
_cell.length_b   1.000
_cell.length_c   1.000
_cell.angle_alpha   90.00
_cell.angle_beta   90.00
_cell.angle_gamma   90.00
#
_symmetry.space_group_name_H-M   'P 1'
#
loop_
_entity.id
_entity.type
_entity.pdbx_description
1 polymer ?
#
loop_
_entity_poly.entity_id
_entity_poly.type
_entity_poly.pdbx_seq_one_letter_code
_entity_poly.pdbx_strand_id
1 'polypeptide(L)'
;IAEVAMQYNDSYNEVLISFANNMSTIEGGTHETGFKTALTRAINDYSRKMGIIKGDDKGLSGEDVREGLVAIISVKLTDAQFESQTKAKLGNSEMRRLVDNIVYTKLEEFLEENPASAKMIIEKAMAANRAREAARRAREISRKKNVLEVSTLPGKLADCNERDSRFTEVYLVEGDSAGGSAKNCRDSRFQAILPLRGKVLNVEKSRLDKVYSNTSLIPIIQALGCGIGDDFNIEKLRYGKIIIMADADVDGSHIRILLLTFFFRHMRPLIEEGHVYLAQPPLYKIYKGKQLRYAFSDEEKDKAIEELGVKGVESERYKGLGEMDAEQLWETTMDPERRTLLKVTIEDAIKCDEIFSVLMGDMVEPRREFITQNAKFVENLDI
;
A
#
# COMPACT_ATOMS: atom_id res chain seq x y z
N ILE A 1 16.12 -22.85 18.94
CA ILE A 1 16.34 -23.42 17.60
C ILE A 1 15.88 -22.39 16.57
N ALA A 2 16.56 -22.26 15.43
CA ALA A 2 16.12 -21.43 14.31
C ALA A 2 16.17 -22.25 13.01
N GLU A 3 15.10 -22.19 12.24
CA GLU A 3 14.95 -22.82 10.93
C GLU A 3 14.64 -21.69 9.93
N VAL A 4 15.41 -21.61 8.85
CA VAL A 4 15.27 -20.56 7.84
C VAL A 4 15.26 -21.20 6.46
N ALA A 5 14.28 -20.84 5.64
CA ALA A 5 14.22 -21.16 4.22
C ALA A 5 14.17 -19.85 3.44
N MET A 6 14.92 -19.77 2.33
CA MET A 6 14.94 -18.58 1.49
C MET A 6 15.12 -18.93 0.03
N GLN A 7 14.53 -18.09 -0.83
CA GLN A 7 14.65 -18.20 -2.28
C GLN A 7 14.54 -16.82 -2.91
N TYR A 8 15.43 -16.53 -3.85
CA TYR A 8 15.30 -15.34 -4.70
C TYR A 8 14.40 -15.64 -5.90
N ASN A 9 13.64 -14.63 -6.31
CA ASN A 9 12.83 -14.64 -7.52
C ASN A 9 13.18 -13.44 -8.42
N ASP A 10 12.46 -13.28 -9.51
CA ASP A 10 12.60 -12.19 -10.48
C ASP A 10 11.85 -10.90 -10.10
N SER A 11 10.98 -10.95 -9.09
CA SER A 11 10.25 -9.80 -8.58
C SER A 11 11.15 -8.78 -7.87
N TYR A 12 10.58 -7.62 -7.54
CA TYR A 12 11.27 -6.53 -6.84
C TYR A 12 10.86 -6.42 -5.37
N ASN A 13 9.86 -7.19 -4.94
CA ASN A 13 9.33 -7.10 -3.59
C ASN A 13 10.08 -8.07 -2.67
N GLU A 14 10.34 -7.64 -1.45
CA GLU A 14 10.74 -8.57 -0.38
C GLU A 14 9.48 -9.19 0.23
N VAL A 15 9.51 -10.51 0.46
CA VAL A 15 8.49 -11.23 1.22
C VAL A 15 9.18 -11.92 2.37
N LEU A 16 9.05 -11.33 3.56
CA LEU A 16 9.66 -11.85 4.76
C LEU A 16 8.58 -12.27 5.75
N ILE A 17 8.53 -13.56 6.04
CA ILE A 17 7.54 -14.14 6.96
C ILE A 17 8.30 -14.71 8.14
N SER A 18 7.99 -14.20 9.33
CA SER A 18 8.68 -14.60 10.55
C SER A 18 7.71 -15.21 11.57
N PHE A 19 8.18 -16.25 12.26
CA PHE A 19 7.41 -17.00 13.26
C PHE A 19 8.24 -17.21 14.53
N ALA A 20 7.59 -17.09 15.68
CA ALA A 20 8.12 -17.49 16.97
C ALA A 20 7.17 -18.48 17.63
N ASN A 21 7.63 -19.71 17.90
CA ASN A 21 6.83 -20.79 18.48
C ASN A 21 5.50 -21.03 17.73
N ASN A 22 5.55 -21.09 16.39
CA ASN A 22 4.40 -21.21 15.48
C ASN A 22 3.42 -20.02 15.48
N MET A 23 3.71 -18.94 16.22
CA MET A 23 2.96 -17.70 16.12
C MET A 23 3.61 -16.78 15.09
N SER A 24 2.80 -16.20 14.19
CA SER A 24 3.26 -15.21 13.22
C SER A 24 3.67 -13.93 13.92
N THR A 25 4.88 -13.46 13.66
CA THR A 25 5.40 -12.19 14.17
C THR A 25 5.27 -11.12 13.10
N ILE A 26 4.06 -10.59 12.92
CA ILE A 26 3.68 -9.67 11.84
C ILE A 26 4.47 -8.34 11.92
N GLU A 27 4.79 -7.90 13.14
CA GLU A 27 5.61 -6.70 13.41
C GLU A 27 7.13 -7.03 13.44
N GLY A 28 7.49 -8.27 13.12
CA GLY A 28 8.86 -8.77 13.10
C GLY A 28 9.47 -9.02 14.47
N GLY A 29 10.72 -8.61 14.68
CA GLY A 29 11.40 -8.75 15.97
C GLY A 29 12.90 -8.99 15.89
N THR A 30 13.45 -9.44 17.01
CA THR A 30 14.90 -9.64 17.18
C THR A 30 15.47 -10.73 16.26
N HIS A 31 14.76 -11.82 16.05
CA HIS A 31 15.11 -12.91 15.12
C HIS A 31 15.19 -12.41 13.68
N GLU A 32 14.20 -11.64 13.25
CA GLU A 32 14.14 -11.05 11.91
C GLU A 32 15.28 -10.04 11.68
N THR A 33 15.57 -9.22 12.70
CA THR A 33 16.69 -8.28 12.68
C THR A 33 18.03 -9.01 12.54
N GLY A 34 18.19 -10.14 13.25
CA GLY A 34 19.37 -11.01 13.14
C GLY A 34 19.55 -11.56 11.73
N PHE A 35 18.47 -12.07 11.14
CA PHE A 35 18.47 -12.55 9.76
C PHE A 35 18.86 -11.45 8.75
N LYS A 36 18.22 -10.28 8.83
CA LYS A 36 18.48 -9.14 7.93
C LYS A 36 19.95 -8.69 7.99
N THR A 37 20.52 -8.66 9.21
CA THR A 37 21.91 -8.28 9.44
C THR A 37 22.88 -9.31 8.85
N ALA A 38 22.68 -10.59 9.14
CA ALA A 38 23.53 -11.67 8.66
C ALA A 38 23.54 -11.80 7.14
N LEU A 39 22.36 -11.74 6.52
CA LEU A 39 22.21 -11.80 5.06
C LEU A 39 23.00 -10.67 4.37
N THR A 40 22.84 -9.43 4.86
CA THR A 40 23.52 -8.26 4.31
C THR A 40 25.04 -8.39 4.46
N ARG A 41 25.51 -8.85 5.62
CA ARG A 41 26.94 -9.03 5.89
C ARG A 41 27.55 -10.11 5.00
N ALA A 42 26.96 -11.30 4.97
CA ALA A 42 27.46 -12.43 4.19
C ALA A 42 27.59 -12.10 2.69
N ILE A 43 26.57 -11.46 2.11
CA ILE A 43 26.59 -11.10 0.67
C ILE A 43 27.62 -10.01 0.38
N ASN A 44 27.78 -9.00 1.24
CA ASN A 44 28.81 -7.99 1.07
C ASN A 44 30.23 -8.58 1.18
N ASP A 45 30.46 -9.44 2.17
CA ASP A 45 31.78 -10.05 2.41
C ASP A 45 32.16 -10.97 1.25
N TYR A 46 31.22 -11.79 0.76
CA TYR A 46 31.44 -12.61 -0.42
C TYR A 46 31.66 -11.76 -1.69
N SER A 47 30.91 -10.68 -1.87
CA SER A 47 31.08 -9.77 -3.01
C SER A 47 32.45 -9.07 -3.01
N ARG A 48 33.00 -8.75 -1.83
CA ARG A 48 34.36 -8.23 -1.68
C ARG A 48 35.42 -9.30 -1.95
N LYS A 49 35.23 -10.54 -1.46
CA LYS A 49 36.10 -11.69 -1.77
C LYS A 49 36.20 -11.92 -3.28
N MET A 50 35.09 -11.79 -4.01
CA MET A 50 35.07 -11.92 -5.48
C MET A 50 35.60 -10.69 -6.24
N GLY A 51 35.95 -9.59 -5.55
CA GLY A 51 36.41 -8.35 -6.17
C GLY A 51 35.34 -7.58 -6.96
N ILE A 52 34.06 -7.91 -6.79
CA ILE A 52 32.93 -7.24 -7.43
C ILE A 52 32.73 -5.85 -6.80
N ILE A 53 32.75 -5.80 -5.46
CA ILE A 53 32.74 -4.57 -4.68
C ILE A 53 34.19 -4.22 -4.36
N LYS A 54 34.64 -3.04 -4.80
CA LYS A 54 36.01 -2.55 -4.57
C LYS A 54 36.09 -1.84 -3.21
N GLY A 55 37.26 -1.83 -2.59
CA GLY A 55 37.46 -1.50 -1.16
C GLY A 55 36.71 -0.27 -0.62
N ASP A 56 36.79 0.87 -1.31
CA ASP A 56 36.17 2.12 -0.85
C ASP A 56 34.67 2.26 -1.22
N ASP A 57 34.08 1.28 -1.89
CA ASP A 57 32.66 1.31 -2.22
C ASP A 57 31.83 1.00 -0.96
N LYS A 58 30.75 1.74 -0.75
CA LYS A 58 29.87 1.62 0.43
C LYS A 58 29.18 0.25 0.51
N GLY A 59 29.27 -0.53 -0.56
CA GLY A 59 28.71 -1.87 -0.66
C GLY A 59 27.21 -1.84 -0.92
N LEU A 60 26.60 -3.02 -0.78
CA LEU A 60 25.17 -3.21 -0.95
C LEU A 60 24.45 -2.93 0.37
N SER A 61 23.38 -2.16 0.33
CA SER A 61 22.52 -1.97 1.49
C SER A 61 21.68 -3.23 1.75
N GLY A 62 21.09 -3.34 2.95
CA GLY A 62 20.26 -4.50 3.27
C GLY A 62 19.01 -4.63 2.39
N GLU A 63 18.45 -3.52 1.92
CA GLU A 63 17.31 -3.51 0.99
C GLU A 63 17.73 -4.00 -0.40
N ASP A 64 18.89 -3.55 -0.89
CA ASP A 64 19.44 -4.02 -2.17
C ASP A 64 19.59 -5.54 -2.19
N VAL A 65 20.01 -6.11 -1.05
CA VAL A 65 20.23 -7.54 -0.88
C VAL A 65 18.92 -8.32 -0.75
N ARG A 66 17.86 -7.71 -0.22
CA ARG A 66 16.55 -8.37 -0.01
C ARG A 66 15.57 -8.18 -1.17
N GLU A 67 15.90 -7.37 -2.18
CA GLU A 67 15.06 -7.20 -3.35
C GLU A 67 14.78 -8.55 -4.04
N GLY A 68 13.50 -8.90 -4.16
CA GLY A 68 13.06 -10.18 -4.74
C GLY A 68 13.40 -11.41 -3.90
N LEU A 69 13.65 -11.24 -2.60
CA LEU A 69 13.85 -12.34 -1.66
C LEU A 69 12.52 -12.75 -1.04
N VAL A 70 12.23 -14.04 -1.08
CA VAL A 70 11.23 -14.68 -0.22
C VAL A 70 11.97 -15.44 0.86
N ALA A 71 11.70 -15.15 2.13
CA ALA A 71 12.25 -15.96 3.21
C ALA A 71 11.25 -16.19 4.34
N ILE A 72 11.32 -17.40 4.88
CA ILE A 72 10.54 -17.86 6.03
C ILE A 72 11.53 -18.11 7.18
N ILE A 73 11.30 -17.44 8.30
CA ILE A 73 12.14 -17.51 9.49
C ILE A 73 11.30 -18.08 10.63
N SER A 74 11.61 -19.28 11.09
CA SER A 74 10.90 -19.91 12.21
C SER A 74 11.84 -20.12 13.38
N VAL A 75 11.51 -19.55 14.53
CA VAL A 75 12.28 -19.73 15.76
C VAL A 75 11.48 -20.44 16.85
N LYS A 76 12.15 -21.34 17.57
CA LYS A 76 11.60 -22.07 18.72
C LYS A 76 12.43 -21.74 19.96
N LEU A 77 11.78 -21.23 21.00
CA LEU A 77 12.38 -20.78 22.26
C LEU A 77 11.48 -21.09 23.46
N THR A 78 12.07 -21.36 24.62
CA THR A 78 11.33 -21.71 25.85
C THR A 78 10.60 -20.50 26.43
N ASP A 79 11.29 -19.38 26.58
CA ASP A 79 10.79 -18.19 27.27
C ASP A 79 10.62 -17.02 26.29
N ALA A 80 9.55 -17.09 25.49
CA ALA A 80 9.25 -16.05 24.50
C ALA A 80 8.73 -14.78 25.18
N GLN A 81 9.44 -13.67 24.94
CA GLN A 81 9.10 -12.33 25.37
C GLN A 81 8.67 -11.51 24.15
N PHE A 82 7.48 -10.95 24.20
CA PHE A 82 6.93 -10.11 23.14
C PHE A 82 6.80 -8.67 23.63
N GLU A 83 7.07 -7.71 22.75
CA GLU A 83 6.97 -6.28 23.07
C GLU A 83 5.50 -5.80 23.06
N SER A 84 4.63 -6.49 22.31
CA SER A 84 3.23 -6.14 22.14
C SER A 84 2.28 -7.16 22.78
N GLN A 85 1.14 -6.67 23.26
CA GLN A 85 0.06 -7.50 23.83
C GLN A 85 -0.48 -8.51 22.81
N THR A 86 -0.46 -8.16 21.52
CA THR A 86 -0.84 -9.03 20.39
C THR A 86 0.19 -10.11 20.09
N LYS A 87 1.32 -10.15 20.82
CA LYS A 87 2.47 -11.04 20.57
C LYS A 87 2.98 -10.96 19.13
N ALA A 88 2.85 -9.79 18.52
CA ALA A 88 3.19 -9.57 17.11
C ALA A 88 4.69 -9.31 16.90
N LYS A 89 5.42 -8.90 17.94
CA LYS A 89 6.86 -8.56 17.87
C LYS A 89 7.70 -9.27 18.92
N LEU A 90 8.70 -10.03 18.49
CA LEU A 90 9.60 -10.76 19.38
C LEU A 90 10.69 -9.85 19.97
N GLY A 91 10.85 -9.85 21.29
CA GLY A 91 11.78 -9.00 22.04
C GLY A 91 13.03 -9.70 22.61
N ASN A 92 13.15 -11.02 22.51
CA ASN A 92 14.31 -11.74 23.08
C ASN A 92 15.61 -11.37 22.35
N SER A 93 16.50 -10.59 22.98
CA SER A 93 17.76 -10.14 22.37
C SER A 93 18.72 -11.28 21.99
N GLU A 94 18.66 -12.40 22.70
CA GLU A 94 19.48 -13.59 22.41
C GLU A 94 19.17 -14.19 21.04
N MET A 95 17.89 -14.13 20.62
CA MET A 95 17.46 -14.66 19.33
C MET A 95 18.08 -13.92 18.16
N ARG A 96 18.38 -12.62 18.31
CA ARG A 96 19.11 -11.86 17.28
C ARG A 96 20.47 -12.48 17.00
N ARG A 97 21.28 -12.72 18.04
CA ARG A 97 22.63 -13.28 17.89
C ARG A 97 22.59 -14.71 17.38
N LEU A 98 21.64 -15.51 17.87
CA LEU A 98 21.47 -16.89 17.46
C LEU A 98 21.15 -17.00 15.96
N VAL A 99 20.17 -16.24 15.48
CA VAL A 99 19.78 -16.26 14.06
C VAL A 99 20.90 -15.67 13.20
N ASP A 100 21.52 -14.57 13.63
CA ASP A 100 22.63 -13.94 12.89
C ASP A 100 23.77 -14.93 12.62
N ASN A 101 24.23 -15.64 13.66
CA ASN A 101 25.33 -16.59 13.54
C ASN A 101 24.97 -17.78 12.63
N ILE A 102 23.80 -18.39 12.83
CA ILE A 102 23.37 -19.56 12.04
C ILE A 102 23.26 -19.19 10.56
N VAL A 103 22.57 -18.09 10.26
CA VAL A 103 22.34 -17.64 8.89
C VAL A 103 23.66 -17.24 8.23
N TYR A 104 24.51 -16.48 8.92
CA TYR A 104 25.80 -16.06 8.36
C TYR A 104 26.68 -17.26 7.99
N THR A 105 26.89 -18.20 8.92
CA THR A 105 27.75 -19.37 8.68
C THR A 105 27.20 -20.24 7.55
N LYS A 106 25.90 -20.55 7.56
CA LYS A 106 25.31 -21.42 6.52
C LYS A 106 25.19 -20.74 5.16
N LEU A 107 24.98 -19.42 5.14
CA LEU A 107 24.96 -18.69 3.89
C LEU A 107 26.35 -18.54 3.30
N GLU A 108 27.38 -18.31 4.11
CA GLU A 108 28.78 -18.31 3.65
C GLU A 108 29.17 -19.65 3.03
N GLU A 109 28.89 -20.77 3.72
CA GLU A 109 29.07 -22.13 3.18
C GLU A 109 28.34 -22.30 1.83
N PHE A 110 27.05 -21.92 1.77
CA PHE A 110 26.25 -22.06 0.55
C PHE A 110 26.80 -21.24 -0.63
N LEU A 111 27.24 -20.00 -0.40
CA LEU A 111 27.77 -19.12 -1.44
C LEU A 111 29.12 -19.64 -1.98
N GLU A 112 29.94 -20.25 -1.12
CA GLU A 112 31.20 -20.90 -1.53
C GLU A 112 30.95 -22.18 -2.32
N GLU A 113 29.98 -23.01 -1.91
CA GLU A 113 29.61 -24.24 -2.60
C GLU A 113 28.87 -24.00 -3.93
N ASN A 114 28.13 -22.89 -4.06
CA ASN A 114 27.29 -22.59 -5.24
C ASN A 114 27.64 -21.25 -5.91
N PRO A 115 28.83 -21.11 -6.56
CA PRO A 115 29.28 -19.84 -7.14
C PRO A 115 28.36 -19.27 -8.23
N ALA A 116 27.70 -20.13 -9.00
CA ALA A 116 26.78 -19.70 -10.06
C ALA A 116 25.55 -18.97 -9.47
N SER A 117 24.93 -19.57 -8.45
CA SER A 117 23.81 -18.97 -7.72
C SER A 117 24.25 -17.72 -6.97
N ALA A 118 25.42 -17.75 -6.32
CA ALA A 118 25.98 -16.60 -5.63
C ALA A 118 26.16 -15.40 -6.58
N LYS A 119 26.73 -15.63 -7.77
CA LYS A 119 26.90 -14.59 -8.80
C LYS A 119 25.56 -13.99 -9.24
N MET A 120 24.55 -14.82 -9.49
CA MET A 120 23.21 -14.34 -9.87
C MET A 120 22.57 -13.46 -8.79
N ILE A 121 22.68 -13.86 -7.51
CA ILE A 121 22.16 -13.10 -6.37
C ILE A 121 22.86 -11.74 -6.27
N ILE A 122 24.19 -11.71 -6.40
CA ILE A 122 24.97 -10.46 -6.33
C ILE A 122 24.65 -9.54 -7.51
N GLU A 123 24.51 -10.09 -8.73
CA GLU A 123 24.13 -9.31 -9.91
C GLU A 123 22.76 -8.65 -9.74
N LYS A 124 21.78 -9.38 -9.16
CA LYS A 124 20.46 -8.84 -8.82
C LYS A 124 20.58 -7.71 -7.79
N ALA A 125 21.30 -7.93 -6.68
CA ALA A 125 21.50 -6.91 -5.67
C ALA A 125 22.24 -5.66 -6.20
N MET A 126 23.21 -5.84 -7.11
CA MET A 126 23.90 -4.73 -7.79
C MET A 126 22.99 -3.98 -8.77
N ALA A 127 22.01 -4.65 -9.38
CA ALA A 127 20.99 -4.00 -10.19
C ALA A 127 20.03 -3.17 -9.30
N ALA A 128 19.62 -3.72 -8.17
CA ALA A 128 18.80 -3.04 -7.16
C ALA A 128 19.50 -1.76 -6.65
N ASN A 129 20.77 -1.85 -6.25
CA ASN A 129 21.57 -0.72 -5.81
C ASN A 129 21.64 0.40 -6.86
N ARG A 130 21.93 0.04 -8.13
CA ARG A 130 21.93 1.01 -9.24
C ARG A 130 20.56 1.68 -9.44
N ALA A 131 19.46 0.93 -9.32
CA ALA A 131 18.11 1.47 -9.42
C ALA A 131 17.78 2.41 -8.24
N ARG A 132 18.16 2.06 -7.01
CA ARG A 132 17.97 2.88 -5.81
C ARG A 132 18.78 4.17 -5.89
N GLU A 133 20.03 4.12 -6.33
CA GLU A 133 20.87 5.31 -6.56
C GLU A 133 20.30 6.20 -7.68
N ALA A 134 19.79 5.61 -8.76
CA ALA A 134 19.08 6.36 -9.81
C ALA A 134 17.82 7.04 -9.26
N ALA A 135 17.01 6.33 -8.47
CA ALA A 135 15.83 6.88 -7.80
C ALA A 135 16.21 8.00 -6.81
N ARG A 136 17.31 7.86 -6.07
CA ARG A 136 17.85 8.91 -5.19
C ARG A 136 18.26 10.14 -5.98
N ARG A 137 18.98 10.00 -7.09
CA ARG A 137 19.36 11.12 -7.96
C ARG A 137 18.15 11.81 -8.58
N ALA A 138 17.18 11.03 -9.06
CA ALA A 138 15.92 11.56 -9.58
C ALA A 138 15.16 12.34 -8.49
N ARG A 139 15.11 11.80 -7.26
CA ARG A 139 14.58 12.50 -6.08
C ARG A 139 15.34 13.79 -5.78
N GLU A 140 16.67 13.78 -5.77
CA GLU A 140 17.50 14.97 -5.49
C GLU A 140 17.32 16.05 -6.55
N ILE A 141 17.19 15.69 -7.82
CA ILE A 141 16.89 16.63 -8.91
C ILE A 141 15.50 17.23 -8.72
N SER A 142 14.49 16.41 -8.40
CA SER A 142 13.14 16.89 -8.12
C SER A 142 13.11 17.78 -6.86
N ARG A 143 13.81 17.41 -5.79
CA ARG A 143 13.95 18.25 -4.58
C ARG A 143 14.67 19.56 -4.90
N LYS A 144 15.77 19.55 -5.66
CA LYS A 144 16.52 20.76 -6.01
C LYS A 144 15.74 21.72 -6.91
N LYS A 145 14.95 21.20 -7.87
CA LYS A 145 13.98 22.02 -8.61
C LYS A 145 12.95 22.65 -7.67
N ASN A 146 12.54 21.92 -6.64
CA ASN A 146 11.55 22.37 -5.67
C ASN A 146 12.12 23.23 -4.51
N VAL A 147 13.44 23.31 -4.31
CA VAL A 147 14.05 24.19 -3.28
C VAL A 147 14.02 25.68 -3.70
N LEU A 148 13.84 25.98 -4.99
CA LEU A 148 13.45 27.33 -5.44
C LEU A 148 11.92 27.57 -5.32
N GLU A 149 11.12 26.51 -5.12
CA GLU A 149 9.66 26.52 -4.95
C GLU A 149 9.26 25.92 -3.59
N VAL A 150 9.77 26.47 -2.48
CA VAL A 150 9.75 25.92 -1.10
C VAL A 150 8.36 25.56 -0.52
N SER A 151 7.24 25.67 -1.25
CA SER A 151 5.90 25.52 -0.67
C SER A 151 4.81 24.94 -1.58
N THR A 152 5.12 24.44 -2.77
CA THR A 152 4.05 24.00 -3.68
C THR A 152 3.70 22.54 -3.43
N LEU A 153 2.70 22.36 -2.57
CA LEU A 153 1.78 21.23 -2.70
C LEU A 153 1.45 20.97 -4.17
N PRO A 154 1.16 19.71 -4.57
CA PRO A 154 0.81 19.41 -5.95
C PRO A 154 -0.19 20.45 -6.46
N GLY A 155 0.05 21.07 -7.62
CA GLY A 155 -0.79 22.20 -8.07
C GLY A 155 -2.28 21.86 -8.25
N LYS A 156 -2.63 20.58 -8.20
CA LYS A 156 -4.01 20.05 -8.22
C LYS A 156 -4.60 19.79 -6.83
N LEU A 157 -3.76 19.67 -5.80
CA LEU A 157 -4.22 19.47 -4.43
C LEU A 157 -4.90 20.75 -3.97
N ALA A 158 -6.19 20.64 -3.69
CA ALA A 158 -6.88 21.64 -2.91
C ALA A 158 -6.61 21.31 -1.44
N ASP A 159 -5.84 22.13 -0.75
CA ASP A 159 -5.41 21.88 0.64
C ASP A 159 -6.49 22.28 1.67
N CYS A 160 -6.32 21.85 2.92
CA CYS A 160 -7.10 22.31 4.08
C CYS A 160 -6.31 23.29 4.96
N ASN A 161 -7.01 24.04 5.81
CA ASN A 161 -6.39 25.05 6.68
C ASN A 161 -5.74 24.45 7.94
N GLU A 162 -6.33 23.42 8.51
CA GLU A 162 -5.82 22.71 9.68
C GLU A 162 -4.49 21.99 9.35
N ARG A 163 -3.57 22.00 10.31
CA ARG A 163 -2.22 21.43 10.19
C ARG A 163 -2.04 20.19 11.04
N ASP A 164 -2.86 20.00 12.07
CA ASP A 164 -2.81 18.81 12.90
C ASP A 164 -3.38 17.61 12.15
N SER A 165 -2.53 16.62 11.89
CA SER A 165 -2.88 15.42 11.13
C SER A 165 -4.04 14.65 11.76
N ARG A 166 -4.26 14.75 13.07
CA ARG A 166 -5.34 14.03 13.77
C ARG A 166 -6.73 14.46 13.33
N PHE A 167 -6.88 15.69 12.86
CA PHE A 167 -8.16 16.25 12.46
C PHE A 167 -8.31 16.36 10.95
N THR A 168 -7.21 16.27 10.20
CA THR A 168 -7.23 16.48 8.75
C THR A 168 -7.52 15.21 7.96
N GLU A 169 -8.18 15.40 6.83
CA GLU A 169 -8.60 14.34 5.94
C GLU A 169 -8.21 14.71 4.51
N VAL A 170 -7.76 13.73 3.72
CA VAL A 170 -7.53 13.91 2.28
C VAL A 170 -8.39 12.94 1.49
N TYR A 171 -9.11 13.48 0.51
CA TYR A 171 -9.89 12.70 -0.44
C TYR A 171 -9.10 12.51 -1.73
N LEU A 172 -8.83 11.25 -2.07
CA LEU A 172 -8.27 10.86 -3.36
C LEU A 172 -9.45 10.58 -4.29
N VAL A 173 -9.72 11.53 -5.19
CA VAL A 173 -10.95 11.53 -6.01
C VAL A 173 -10.65 11.11 -7.44
N GLU A 174 -11.48 10.24 -7.99
CA GLU A 174 -11.40 9.86 -9.41
C GLU A 174 -11.84 11.00 -10.32
N GLY A 175 -10.92 11.49 -11.15
CA GLY A 175 -11.20 12.49 -12.18
C GLY A 175 -11.32 13.94 -11.67
N ASP A 176 -11.16 14.90 -12.60
CA ASP A 176 -11.28 16.32 -12.25
C ASP A 176 -12.74 16.76 -12.04
N SER A 177 -13.71 16.05 -12.62
CA SER A 177 -15.13 16.38 -12.50
C SER A 177 -15.62 16.21 -11.06
N ALA A 178 -15.51 14.99 -10.53
CA ALA A 178 -15.83 14.71 -9.13
C ALA A 178 -14.89 15.48 -8.18
N GLY A 179 -13.61 15.66 -8.56
CA GLY A 179 -12.68 16.51 -7.82
C GLY A 179 -13.13 17.98 -7.71
N GLY A 180 -13.78 18.52 -8.75
CA GLY A 180 -14.36 19.86 -8.75
C GLY A 180 -15.56 19.97 -7.80
N SER A 181 -16.50 19.04 -7.89
CA SER A 181 -17.67 18.97 -6.98
C SER A 181 -17.22 18.83 -5.52
N ALA A 182 -16.30 17.90 -5.24
CA ALA A 182 -15.74 17.68 -3.91
C ALA A 182 -15.00 18.92 -3.38
N LYS A 183 -14.25 19.63 -4.24
CA LYS A 183 -13.57 20.87 -3.85
C LYS A 183 -14.54 21.97 -3.42
N ASN A 184 -15.70 22.05 -4.07
CA ASN A 184 -16.67 23.12 -3.83
C ASN A 184 -17.50 22.89 -2.56
N CYS A 185 -17.80 21.65 -2.18
CA CYS A 185 -18.63 21.36 -1.02
C CYS A 185 -17.89 20.99 0.26
N ARG A 186 -16.61 20.61 0.17
CA ARG A 186 -15.82 20.22 1.35
C ARG A 186 -15.83 21.26 2.45
N ASP A 187 -15.59 20.80 3.67
CA ASP A 187 -15.15 21.69 4.74
C ASP A 187 -13.65 21.95 4.62
N SER A 188 -13.29 23.08 4.01
CA SER A 188 -11.90 23.50 3.81
C SER A 188 -11.10 23.70 5.11
N ARG A 189 -11.75 23.70 6.28
CA ARG A 189 -11.04 23.73 7.56
C ARG A 189 -10.18 22.48 7.72
N PHE A 190 -10.70 21.30 7.41
CA PHE A 190 -10.00 20.02 7.68
C PHE A 190 -9.97 19.03 6.51
N GLN A 191 -10.70 19.27 5.41
CA GLN A 191 -10.74 18.36 4.26
C GLN A 191 -9.95 18.89 3.06
N ALA A 192 -8.97 18.10 2.61
CA ALA A 192 -8.20 18.32 1.40
C ALA A 192 -8.68 17.41 0.27
N ILE A 193 -8.60 17.86 -0.98
CA ILE A 193 -9.05 17.11 -2.17
C ILE A 193 -7.89 16.99 -3.15
N LEU A 194 -7.56 15.76 -3.52
CA LEU A 194 -6.57 15.44 -4.54
C LEU A 194 -7.23 14.67 -5.70
N PRO A 195 -7.53 15.35 -6.82
CA PRO A 195 -8.04 14.69 -8.01
C PRO A 195 -6.95 13.85 -8.69
N LEU A 196 -7.29 12.60 -9.02
CA LEU A 196 -6.45 11.66 -9.76
C LEU A 196 -6.84 11.68 -11.24
N ARG A 197 -5.84 11.64 -12.14
CA ARG A 197 -6.07 11.54 -13.59
C ARG A 197 -5.45 10.28 -14.16
N GLY A 198 -6.24 9.58 -14.97
CA GLY A 198 -5.84 8.35 -15.63
C GLY A 198 -5.73 7.17 -14.67
N LYS A 199 -5.42 6.00 -15.22
CA LYS A 199 -5.27 4.78 -14.44
C LYS A 199 -3.98 4.85 -13.63
N VAL A 200 -4.09 4.59 -12.33
CA VAL A 200 -2.94 4.53 -11.42
C VAL A 200 -1.99 3.43 -11.90
N LEU A 201 -0.68 3.65 -11.78
CA LEU A 201 0.30 2.64 -12.13
C LEU A 201 0.13 1.40 -11.24
N ASN A 202 0.05 0.22 -11.86
CA ASN A 202 0.17 -1.03 -11.11
C ASN A 202 1.60 -1.17 -10.58
N VAL A 203 1.75 -1.00 -9.26
CA VAL A 203 3.05 -1.04 -8.61
C VAL A 203 3.56 -2.45 -8.32
N GLU A 204 2.70 -3.47 -8.34
CA GLU A 204 3.12 -4.88 -8.14
C GLU A 204 4.18 -5.28 -9.16
N LYS A 205 4.06 -4.74 -10.38
CA LYS A 205 4.92 -5.02 -11.54
C LYS A 205 6.04 -4.00 -11.73
N SER A 206 6.12 -3.00 -10.86
CA SER A 206 6.94 -1.82 -11.10
C SER A 206 8.01 -1.67 -10.04
N ARG A 207 9.23 -1.40 -10.50
CA ARG A 207 10.36 -1.02 -9.64
C ARG A 207 10.11 0.33 -8.97
N LEU A 208 10.75 0.55 -7.81
CA LEU A 208 10.68 1.79 -7.03
C LEU A 208 11.03 3.05 -7.84
N ASP A 209 12.01 3.01 -8.74
CA ASP A 209 12.38 4.14 -9.59
C ASP A 209 11.24 4.58 -10.53
N LYS A 210 10.51 3.61 -11.09
CA LYS A 210 9.32 3.88 -11.91
C LYS A 210 8.22 4.52 -11.09
N VAL A 211 7.99 4.05 -9.86
CA VAL A 211 7.02 4.63 -8.92
C VAL A 211 7.33 6.10 -8.64
N TYR A 212 8.59 6.43 -8.35
CA TYR A 212 9.03 7.81 -8.09
C TYR A 212 8.95 8.74 -9.30
N SER A 213 9.06 8.20 -10.51
CA SER A 213 8.92 8.96 -11.76
C SER A 213 7.48 9.09 -12.26
N ASN A 214 6.54 8.37 -11.64
CA ASN A 214 5.18 8.26 -12.17
C ASN A 214 4.35 9.50 -11.83
N THR A 215 3.81 10.16 -12.87
CA THR A 215 3.04 11.40 -12.75
C THR A 215 1.71 11.26 -12.00
N SER A 216 1.15 10.05 -11.90
CA SER A 216 -0.08 9.78 -11.13
C SER A 216 0.19 9.57 -9.64
N LEU A 217 1.35 9.00 -9.27
CA LEU A 217 1.70 8.68 -7.88
C LEU A 217 2.47 9.81 -7.18
N ILE A 218 3.27 10.59 -7.92
CA ILE A 218 4.02 11.74 -7.36
C ILE A 218 3.11 12.69 -6.55
N PRO A 219 1.92 13.11 -7.04
CA PRO A 219 1.03 13.98 -6.27
C PRO A 219 0.56 13.36 -4.96
N ILE A 220 0.29 12.06 -4.93
CA ILE A 220 -0.14 11.33 -3.72
C ILE A 220 0.99 11.32 -2.70
N ILE A 221 2.20 10.92 -3.11
CA ILE A 221 3.38 10.87 -2.24
C ILE A 221 3.69 12.25 -1.65
N GLN A 222 3.61 13.29 -2.48
CA GLN A 222 3.83 14.67 -2.06
C GLN A 222 2.75 15.19 -1.11
N ALA A 223 1.47 14.87 -1.37
CA ALA A 223 0.37 15.28 -0.53
C ALA A 223 0.47 14.66 0.87
N LEU A 224 0.76 13.35 0.96
CA LEU A 224 0.84 12.64 2.24
C LEU A 224 2.07 13.05 3.07
N GLY A 225 3.19 13.36 2.42
CA GLY A 225 4.39 13.90 3.08
C GLY A 225 5.24 12.87 3.84
N CYS A 226 4.77 11.64 3.97
CA CYS A 226 5.46 10.56 4.69
C CYS A 226 6.59 9.89 3.90
N GLY A 227 6.74 10.12 2.59
CA GLY A 227 7.69 9.39 1.74
C GLY A 227 7.22 7.97 1.39
N ILE A 228 8.05 7.16 0.72
CA ILE A 228 7.79 5.74 0.39
C ILE A 228 9.05 4.90 0.57
N GLY A 229 8.88 3.60 0.82
CA GLY A 229 10.00 2.66 0.99
C GLY A 229 10.91 3.10 2.14
N ASP A 230 12.22 3.17 1.89
CA ASP A 230 13.26 3.45 2.90
C ASP A 230 13.14 4.84 3.55
N ASP A 231 12.55 5.81 2.84
CA ASP A 231 12.31 7.18 3.35
C ASP A 231 10.97 7.31 4.09
N PHE A 232 10.19 6.22 4.17
CA PHE A 232 8.87 6.26 4.77
C PHE A 232 8.96 6.59 6.27
N ASN A 233 8.29 7.65 6.68
CA ASN A 233 8.12 8.02 8.07
C ASN A 233 6.67 8.48 8.30
N ILE A 234 5.95 7.68 9.08
CA ILE A 234 4.55 7.92 9.43
C ILE A 234 4.35 9.18 10.30
N GLU A 235 5.34 9.59 11.09
CA GLU A 235 5.25 10.81 11.91
C GLU A 235 5.15 12.08 11.06
N LYS A 236 5.59 12.01 9.80
CA LYS A 236 5.48 13.11 8.83
C LYS A 236 4.16 13.10 8.06
N LEU A 237 3.26 12.17 8.39
CA LEU A 237 1.96 12.07 7.75
C LEU A 237 1.17 13.35 7.97
N ARG A 238 0.77 13.96 6.86
CA ARG A 238 0.02 15.23 6.87
C ARG A 238 -1.46 15.07 7.19
N TYR A 239 -2.06 13.95 6.77
CA TYR A 239 -3.50 13.72 6.86
C TYR A 239 -3.78 12.43 7.63
N GLY A 240 -4.52 12.53 8.73
CA GLY A 240 -4.83 11.38 9.59
C GLY A 240 -5.88 10.45 8.99
N LYS A 241 -6.68 10.92 8.04
CA LYS A 241 -7.52 10.04 7.21
C LYS A 241 -7.25 10.25 5.73
N ILE A 242 -7.02 9.15 5.04
CA ILE A 242 -6.84 9.05 3.60
C ILE A 242 -8.07 8.33 3.07
N ILE A 243 -8.95 9.07 2.41
CA ILE A 243 -10.25 8.56 1.94
C ILE A 243 -10.17 8.40 0.42
N ILE A 244 -10.27 7.16 -0.06
CA ILE A 244 -10.37 6.87 -1.49
C ILE A 244 -11.84 7.01 -1.89
N MET A 245 -12.12 7.94 -2.80
CA MET A 245 -13.45 8.24 -3.30
C MET A 245 -13.46 8.05 -4.81
N ALA A 246 -13.87 6.86 -5.23
CA ALA A 246 -13.93 6.42 -6.63
C ALA A 246 -15.36 6.02 -6.99
N ASP A 247 -15.66 5.95 -8.29
CA ASP A 247 -17.00 5.65 -8.77
C ASP A 247 -17.42 4.20 -8.44
N ALA A 248 -18.73 3.98 -8.33
CA ALA A 248 -19.34 2.68 -8.06
C ALA A 248 -19.45 1.80 -9.32
N ASP A 249 -18.44 1.87 -10.18
CA ASP A 249 -18.35 1.17 -11.47
C ASP A 249 -17.10 0.29 -11.55
N VAL A 250 -16.85 -0.29 -12.72
CA VAL A 250 -15.70 -1.16 -12.98
C VAL A 250 -14.36 -0.42 -12.94
N ASP A 251 -14.32 0.84 -13.38
CA ASP A 251 -13.09 1.64 -13.42
C ASP A 251 -12.72 2.17 -12.03
N GLY A 252 -13.70 2.60 -11.24
CA GLY A 252 -13.51 3.00 -9.85
C GLY A 252 -13.09 1.82 -8.96
N SER A 253 -13.65 0.63 -9.19
CA SER A 253 -13.19 -0.62 -8.56
C SER A 253 -11.72 -0.93 -8.91
N HIS A 254 -11.32 -0.68 -10.16
CA HIS A 254 -9.95 -0.86 -10.61
C HIS A 254 -8.98 0.16 -9.97
N ILE A 255 -9.38 1.44 -9.85
CA ILE A 255 -8.56 2.46 -9.17
C ILE A 255 -8.41 2.13 -7.68
N ARG A 256 -9.49 1.69 -7.03
CA ARG A 256 -9.44 1.25 -5.63
C ARG A 256 -8.40 0.15 -5.43
N ILE A 257 -8.42 -0.91 -6.23
CA ILE A 257 -7.46 -2.01 -6.04
C ILE A 257 -6.01 -1.56 -6.34
N LEU A 258 -5.80 -0.69 -7.33
CA LEU A 258 -4.48 -0.13 -7.63
C LEU A 258 -3.92 0.71 -6.47
N LEU A 259 -4.74 1.58 -5.88
CA LEU A 259 -4.35 2.38 -4.71
C LEU A 259 -4.13 1.51 -3.46
N LEU A 260 -4.99 0.51 -3.23
CA LEU A 260 -4.79 -0.43 -2.13
C LEU A 260 -3.50 -1.23 -2.29
N THR A 261 -3.18 -1.67 -3.50
CA THR A 261 -1.89 -2.32 -3.81
C THR A 261 -0.73 -1.36 -3.53
N PHE A 262 -0.84 -0.09 -3.95
CA PHE A 262 0.17 0.92 -3.68
C PHE A 262 0.42 1.14 -2.18
N PHE A 263 -0.64 1.33 -1.39
CA PHE A 263 -0.52 1.50 0.04
C PHE A 263 0.02 0.24 0.71
N PHE A 264 -0.46 -0.95 0.34
CA PHE A 264 0.02 -2.21 0.91
C PHE A 264 1.51 -2.46 0.64
N ARG A 265 1.99 -2.16 -0.58
CA ARG A 265 3.38 -2.41 -1.00
C ARG A 265 4.38 -1.37 -0.52
N HIS A 266 3.99 -0.10 -0.45
CA HIS A 266 4.95 0.99 -0.23
C HIS A 266 4.68 1.85 0.99
N MET A 267 3.50 1.75 1.61
CA MET A 267 3.09 2.53 2.77
C MET A 267 2.25 1.68 3.75
N ARG A 268 2.62 0.40 3.93
CA ARG A 268 1.87 -0.57 4.73
C ARG A 268 1.46 -0.06 6.12
N PRO A 269 2.33 0.67 6.86
CA PRO A 269 1.97 1.18 8.18
C PRO A 269 0.75 2.11 8.17
N LEU A 270 0.44 2.78 7.05
CA LEU A 270 -0.78 3.60 6.95
C LEU A 270 -2.06 2.76 7.05
N ILE A 271 -2.03 1.51 6.57
CA ILE A 271 -3.18 0.59 6.68
C ILE A 271 -3.21 -0.01 8.08
N GLU A 272 -2.06 -0.42 8.62
CA GLU A 272 -1.95 -1.04 9.94
C GLU A 272 -2.38 -0.10 11.07
N GLU A 273 -1.98 1.17 11.01
CA GLU A 273 -2.42 2.21 11.95
C GLU A 273 -3.83 2.74 11.64
N GLY A 274 -4.41 2.33 10.51
CA GLY A 274 -5.81 2.58 10.18
C GLY A 274 -6.11 3.98 9.67
N HIS A 275 -5.23 4.52 8.83
CA HIS A 275 -5.39 5.80 8.16
C HIS A 275 -6.11 5.71 6.81
N VAL A 276 -6.24 4.53 6.22
CA VAL A 276 -6.83 4.34 4.88
C VAL A 276 -8.30 3.93 4.96
N TYR A 277 -9.14 4.65 4.23
CA TYR A 277 -10.60 4.48 4.19
C TYR A 277 -11.12 4.48 2.75
N LEU A 278 -12.25 3.82 2.54
CA LEU A 278 -13.00 3.88 1.28
C LEU A 278 -14.32 4.60 1.54
N ALA A 279 -14.61 5.62 0.74
CA ALA A 279 -15.91 6.28 0.76
C ALA A 279 -17.00 5.32 0.24
N GLN A 280 -18.22 5.48 0.75
CA GLN A 280 -19.40 4.76 0.29
C GLN A 280 -20.43 5.77 -0.21
N PRO A 281 -20.36 6.18 -1.50
CA PRO A 281 -21.42 6.98 -2.08
C PRO A 281 -22.72 6.19 -2.23
N PRO A 282 -23.89 6.85 -2.27
CA PRO A 282 -25.17 6.18 -2.44
C PRO A 282 -25.29 5.57 -3.83
N LEU A 283 -25.97 4.42 -3.92
CA LEU A 283 -26.25 3.74 -5.19
C LEU A 283 -27.51 4.30 -5.85
N TYR A 284 -28.49 4.72 -5.05
CA TYR A 284 -29.79 5.15 -5.53
C TYR A 284 -30.22 6.49 -4.95
N LYS A 285 -30.88 7.27 -5.79
CA LYS A 285 -31.65 8.46 -5.44
C LYS A 285 -33.13 8.16 -5.61
N ILE A 286 -33.90 8.28 -4.54
CA ILE A 286 -35.32 7.91 -4.51
C ILE A 286 -36.11 9.16 -4.18
N TYR A 287 -37.09 9.49 -5.02
CA TYR A 287 -37.88 10.69 -4.82
C TYR A 287 -39.38 10.46 -5.04
N LYS A 288 -40.17 11.17 -4.25
CA LYS A 288 -41.63 11.21 -4.32
C LYS A 288 -42.12 12.64 -4.09
N GLY A 289 -42.43 13.35 -5.17
CA GLY A 289 -42.78 14.77 -5.12
C GLY A 289 -41.62 15.60 -4.58
N LYS A 290 -41.73 16.08 -3.32
CA LYS A 290 -40.67 16.87 -2.64
C LYS A 290 -39.82 16.04 -1.67
N GLN A 291 -40.19 14.78 -1.40
CA GLN A 291 -39.41 13.92 -0.52
C GLN A 291 -38.28 13.28 -1.31
N LEU A 292 -37.06 13.36 -0.77
CA LEU A 292 -35.85 12.82 -1.34
C LEU A 292 -35.19 11.89 -0.31
N ARG A 293 -34.75 10.71 -0.76
CA ARG A 293 -34.01 9.74 0.04
C ARG A 293 -32.88 9.13 -0.77
N TYR A 294 -31.81 8.74 -0.08
CA TYR A 294 -30.68 8.03 -0.65
C TYR A 294 -30.64 6.61 -0.11
N ALA A 295 -30.24 5.66 -0.96
CA ALA A 295 -30.02 4.28 -0.55
C ALA A 295 -28.65 3.80 -1.01
N PHE A 296 -27.98 3.06 -0.14
CA PHE A 296 -26.62 2.53 -0.33
C PHE A 296 -26.61 1.04 -0.72
N SER A 297 -27.78 0.40 -0.69
CA SER A 297 -28.00 -0.99 -1.09
C SER A 297 -29.34 -1.16 -1.79
N ASP A 298 -29.51 -2.29 -2.48
CA ASP A 298 -30.81 -2.65 -3.08
C ASP A 298 -31.88 -2.88 -2.01
N GLU A 299 -31.52 -3.47 -0.87
CA GLU A 299 -32.44 -3.67 0.25
C GLU A 299 -32.90 -2.34 0.85
N GLU A 300 -32.01 -1.36 0.98
CA GLU A 300 -32.37 -0.01 1.42
C GLU A 300 -33.27 0.70 0.41
N LYS A 301 -33.03 0.49 -0.88
CA LYS A 301 -33.86 1.05 -1.94
C LYS A 301 -35.28 0.53 -1.85
N ASP A 302 -35.44 -0.80 -1.75
CA ASP A 302 -36.75 -1.43 -1.68
C ASP A 302 -37.52 -0.99 -0.42
N LYS A 303 -36.86 -0.95 0.74
CA LYS A 303 -37.44 -0.40 1.98
C LYS A 303 -37.85 1.06 1.84
N ALA A 304 -37.02 1.90 1.23
CA ALA A 304 -37.35 3.30 1.04
C ALA A 304 -38.55 3.50 0.10
N ILE A 305 -38.68 2.67 -0.94
CA ILE A 305 -39.84 2.68 -1.85
C ILE A 305 -41.11 2.23 -1.11
N GLU A 306 -41.03 1.19 -0.27
CA GLU A 306 -42.15 0.73 0.57
C GLU A 306 -42.62 1.82 1.53
N GLU A 307 -41.70 2.47 2.25
CA GLU A 307 -42.00 3.53 3.21
C GLU A 307 -42.59 4.80 2.57
N LEU A 308 -42.10 5.17 1.38
CA LEU A 308 -42.64 6.31 0.63
C LEU A 308 -44.00 5.99 0.00
N GLY A 309 -44.37 4.71 -0.09
CA GLY A 309 -45.59 4.21 -0.72
C GLY A 309 -45.42 4.12 -2.24
N VAL A 310 -45.29 2.88 -2.73
CA VAL A 310 -44.96 2.44 -4.10
C VAL A 310 -45.53 3.29 -5.25
N LYS A 311 -46.74 3.85 -5.11
CA LYS A 311 -47.33 4.71 -6.16
C LYS A 311 -46.67 6.09 -6.21
N GLY A 312 -46.12 6.41 -7.39
CA GLY A 312 -45.54 7.73 -7.70
C GLY A 312 -44.14 7.96 -7.12
N VAL A 313 -43.44 6.88 -6.76
CA VAL A 313 -42.02 6.92 -6.38
C VAL A 313 -41.20 6.67 -7.65
N GLU A 314 -40.19 7.51 -7.87
CA GLU A 314 -39.20 7.32 -8.91
C GLU A 314 -37.83 7.06 -8.24
N SER A 315 -37.03 6.19 -8.86
CA SER A 315 -35.69 5.83 -8.38
C SER A 315 -34.69 5.93 -9.52
N GLU A 316 -33.64 6.70 -9.31
CA GLU A 316 -32.50 6.84 -10.22
C GLU A 316 -31.28 6.14 -9.60
N ARG A 317 -30.52 5.40 -10.41
CA ARG A 317 -29.25 4.80 -9.99
C ARG A 317 -28.11 5.73 -10.38
N TYR A 318 -27.25 6.06 -9.44
CA TYR A 318 -26.02 6.80 -9.73
C TYR A 318 -25.04 5.90 -10.49
N LYS A 319 -24.48 6.41 -11.59
CA LYS A 319 -23.44 5.71 -12.35
C LYS A 319 -22.04 6.15 -11.97
N GLY A 320 -21.89 7.39 -11.51
CA GLY A 320 -20.61 7.94 -11.06
C GLY A 320 -20.80 9.17 -10.17
N LEU A 321 -19.76 9.51 -9.43
CA LEU A 321 -19.74 10.64 -8.50
C LEU A 321 -19.96 11.98 -9.21
N GLY A 322 -19.63 12.06 -10.50
CA GLY A 322 -19.83 13.26 -11.32
C GLY A 322 -21.30 13.59 -11.62
N GLU A 323 -22.23 12.66 -11.40
CA GLU A 323 -23.68 12.91 -11.55
C GLU A 323 -24.29 13.57 -10.32
N MET A 324 -23.57 13.58 -9.20
CA MET A 324 -23.97 14.23 -7.96
C MET A 324 -23.59 15.71 -8.00
N ASP A 325 -24.52 16.57 -7.64
CA ASP A 325 -24.17 17.96 -7.34
C ASP A 325 -23.37 18.05 -6.02
N ALA A 326 -22.79 19.22 -5.77
CA ALA A 326 -21.88 19.41 -4.63
C ALA A 326 -22.59 19.23 -3.27
N GLU A 327 -23.87 19.61 -3.16
CA GLU A 327 -24.65 19.47 -1.92
C GLU A 327 -24.98 18.01 -1.66
N GLN A 328 -25.42 17.27 -2.69
CA GLN A 328 -25.67 15.83 -2.60
C GLN A 328 -24.42 15.06 -2.19
N LEU A 329 -23.27 15.39 -2.78
CA LEU A 329 -21.99 14.74 -2.47
C LEU A 329 -21.58 14.99 -1.01
N TRP A 330 -21.81 16.22 -0.51
CA TRP A 330 -21.58 16.56 0.88
C TRP A 330 -22.45 15.74 1.82
N GLU A 331 -23.77 15.84 1.67
CA GLU A 331 -24.73 15.24 2.61
C GLU A 331 -24.64 13.72 2.71
N THR A 332 -24.19 13.07 1.64
CA THR A 332 -24.20 11.61 1.55
C THR A 332 -22.83 10.99 1.83
N THR A 333 -21.75 11.63 1.40
CA THR A 333 -20.44 10.97 1.28
C THR A 333 -19.30 11.73 2.00
N MET A 334 -19.42 13.05 2.20
CA MET A 334 -18.33 13.86 2.76
C MET A 334 -18.60 14.42 4.16
N ASP A 335 -19.86 14.59 4.56
CA ASP A 335 -20.26 15.08 5.87
C ASP A 335 -19.89 14.06 6.96
N PRO A 336 -18.99 14.38 7.92
CA PRO A 336 -18.62 13.48 9.00
C PRO A 336 -19.77 12.99 9.88
N GLU A 337 -20.89 13.73 9.95
CA GLU A 337 -22.05 13.35 10.76
C GLU A 337 -22.94 12.31 10.07
N ARG A 338 -22.89 12.22 8.74
CA ARG A 338 -23.82 11.39 7.94
C ARG A 338 -23.14 10.31 7.11
N ARG A 339 -21.89 10.51 6.71
CA ARG A 339 -21.17 9.60 5.81
C ARG A 339 -20.87 8.25 6.45
N THR A 340 -20.76 7.23 5.61
CA THR A 340 -20.22 5.93 5.98
C THR A 340 -18.86 5.73 5.29
N LEU A 341 -17.85 5.36 6.07
CA LEU A 341 -16.51 5.04 5.57
C LEU A 341 -16.17 3.59 5.92
N LEU A 342 -15.66 2.84 4.95
CA LEU A 342 -15.08 1.52 5.20
C LEU A 342 -13.61 1.70 5.57
N LYS A 343 -13.25 1.33 6.81
CA LYS A 343 -11.86 1.32 7.25
C LYS A 343 -11.14 0.11 6.67
N VAL A 344 -10.02 0.34 5.99
CA VAL A 344 -9.19 -0.75 5.44
C VAL A 344 -8.31 -1.31 6.55
N THR A 345 -8.30 -2.62 6.71
CA THR A 345 -7.48 -3.35 7.70
C THR A 345 -6.76 -4.52 7.06
N ILE A 346 -5.65 -4.96 7.66
CA ILE A 346 -4.93 -6.16 7.27
C ILE A 346 -5.16 -7.22 8.35
N GLU A 347 -5.96 -8.23 8.06
CA GLU A 347 -6.17 -9.36 8.98
C GLU A 347 -5.06 -10.39 8.85
N ASP A 348 -4.70 -10.75 7.62
CA ASP A 348 -3.67 -11.73 7.30
C ASP A 348 -2.77 -11.17 6.19
N ALA A 349 -1.62 -10.67 6.62
CA ALA A 349 -0.57 -10.13 5.78
C ALA A 349 -0.14 -11.08 4.66
N ILE A 350 -0.15 -12.39 4.91
CA ILE A 350 0.34 -13.43 3.98
C ILE A 350 -0.71 -13.68 2.90
N LYS A 351 -1.98 -13.85 3.31
CA LYS A 351 -3.08 -14.01 2.35
C LYS A 351 -3.25 -12.76 1.49
N CYS A 352 -3.13 -11.57 2.07
CA CYS A 352 -3.16 -10.34 1.32
C CYS A 352 -2.06 -10.30 0.26
N ASP A 353 -0.83 -10.66 0.63
CA ASP A 353 0.31 -10.73 -0.30
C ASP A 353 0.02 -11.69 -1.47
N GLU A 354 -0.43 -12.91 -1.15
CA GLU A 354 -0.80 -13.92 -2.16
C GLU A 354 -1.86 -13.40 -3.12
N ILE A 355 -2.94 -12.80 -2.59
CA ILE A 355 -4.04 -12.23 -3.40
C ILE A 355 -3.53 -11.09 -4.29
N PHE A 356 -2.72 -10.17 -3.76
CA PHE A 356 -2.15 -9.09 -4.57
C PHE A 356 -1.22 -9.62 -5.66
N SER A 357 -0.39 -10.62 -5.37
CA SER A 357 0.49 -11.22 -6.38
C SER A 357 -0.29 -11.99 -7.46
N VAL A 358 -1.39 -12.67 -7.12
CA VAL A 358 -2.26 -13.33 -8.10
C VAL A 358 -2.98 -12.30 -8.98
N LEU A 359 -3.64 -11.31 -8.36
CA LEU A 359 -4.48 -10.35 -9.08
C LEU A 359 -3.66 -9.30 -9.82
N MET A 360 -2.58 -8.80 -9.22
CA MET A 360 -1.81 -7.67 -9.73
C MET A 360 -0.46 -8.06 -10.33
N GLY A 361 0.00 -9.30 -10.16
CA GLY A 361 1.29 -9.79 -10.66
C GLY A 361 1.31 -10.19 -12.14
N ASP A 362 2.42 -10.75 -12.59
CA ASP A 362 2.68 -11.02 -14.02
C ASP A 362 2.09 -12.33 -14.55
N MET A 363 1.77 -13.26 -13.66
CA MET A 363 1.24 -14.57 -14.04
C MET A 363 -0.24 -14.46 -14.45
N VAL A 364 -0.52 -14.74 -15.72
CA VAL A 364 -1.88 -14.66 -16.29
C VAL A 364 -2.75 -15.83 -15.84
N GLU A 365 -2.20 -17.04 -15.81
CA GLU A 365 -3.00 -18.26 -15.59
C GLU A 365 -3.60 -18.34 -14.18
N PRO A 366 -2.85 -18.08 -13.08
CA PRO A 366 -3.42 -18.07 -11.73
C PRO A 366 -4.52 -17.02 -11.58
N ARG A 367 -4.34 -15.85 -12.21
CA ARG A 367 -5.35 -14.80 -12.23
C ARG A 367 -6.62 -15.25 -12.97
N ARG A 368 -6.47 -15.89 -14.12
CA ARG A 368 -7.61 -16.43 -14.90
C ARG A 368 -8.36 -17.48 -14.09
N GLU A 369 -7.64 -18.38 -13.43
CA GLU A 369 -8.24 -19.39 -12.57
C GLU A 369 -9.01 -18.77 -11.41
N PHE A 370 -8.40 -17.79 -10.73
CA PHE A 370 -9.07 -17.02 -9.67
C PHE A 370 -10.37 -16.37 -10.17
N ILE A 371 -10.33 -15.69 -11.32
CA ILE A 371 -11.53 -15.07 -11.91
C ILE A 371 -12.58 -16.14 -12.23
N THR A 372 -12.18 -17.27 -12.80
CA THR A 372 -13.11 -18.35 -13.18
C THR A 372 -13.80 -18.97 -11.97
N GLN A 373 -13.05 -19.24 -10.89
CA GLN A 373 -13.59 -19.81 -9.66
C GLN A 373 -14.54 -18.84 -8.93
N ASN A 374 -14.30 -17.53 -9.07
CA ASN A 374 -15.05 -16.47 -8.40
C ASN A 374 -16.09 -15.78 -9.30
N ALA A 375 -16.22 -16.18 -10.58
CA ALA A 375 -17.12 -15.55 -11.54
C ALA A 375 -18.59 -15.53 -11.09
N LYS A 376 -19.00 -16.53 -10.29
CA LYS A 376 -20.34 -16.63 -9.70
C LYS A 376 -20.72 -15.49 -8.75
N PHE A 377 -19.74 -14.73 -8.25
CA PHE A 377 -19.96 -13.59 -7.36
C PHE A 377 -20.19 -12.28 -8.13
N VAL A 378 -20.09 -12.30 -9.46
CA VAL A 378 -20.30 -11.12 -10.29
C VAL A 378 -21.77 -11.06 -10.71
N GLU A 379 -22.54 -10.17 -10.08
CA GLU A 379 -23.96 -9.97 -10.41
C GLU A 379 -24.16 -8.90 -11.50
N ASN A 380 -23.24 -7.94 -11.62
CA ASN A 380 -23.31 -6.84 -12.59
C ASN A 380 -22.02 -6.79 -13.42
N LEU A 381 -22.07 -7.30 -14.65
CA LEU A 381 -21.05 -7.07 -15.68
C LEU A 381 -21.59 -5.98 -16.62
N ASP A 382 -20.92 -4.84 -16.68
CA ASP A 382 -21.06 -3.96 -17.84
C ASP A 382 -20.40 -4.68 -19.04
N ILE A 383 -21.24 -5.20 -19.95
CA ILE A 383 -20.84 -5.85 -21.21
C ILE A 383 -20.73 -4.82 -22.33
#